data_AF-A0A2S9GKC9-F1
#
_entry.id   AF-A0A2S9GKC9-F1
#
_cell.length_a   1.000
_cell.length_b   1.000
_cell.length_c   1.000
_cell.angle_alpha   90.00
_cell.angle_beta   90.00
_cell.angle_gamma   90.00
#
_symmetry.space_group_name_H-M   'P 1'
#
loop_
_entity.id
_entity.type
_entity.pdbx_description
1 polymer ?
#
loop_
_entity_poly.entity_id
_entity_poly.type
_entity_poly.pdbx_seq_one_letter_code
_entity_poly.pdbx_strand_id
1 'polypeptide(L)'
;PPNVYGFTVNKARVKDEFDSIERILGCGVRDNCDPESCRYDRILFASDADPDGGNINSSLISMFLDFYRPLVKAGMVYVTLPPL
;
A
#
# COMPACT_ATOMS: atom_id res chain seq x y z
N PRO A 1 7.41 -6.42 -2.45
CA PRO A 1 7.26 -5.12 -3.15
C PRO A 1 8.47 -4.22 -2.86
N PRO A 2 8.91 -3.43 -3.85
CA PRO A 2 10.08 -2.57 -3.70
C PRO A 2 9.81 -1.47 -2.66
N ASN A 3 10.83 -1.16 -1.86
CA ASN A 3 10.77 0.01 -0.99
C ASN A 3 10.77 1.28 -1.86
N VAL A 4 9.69 2.06 -1.78
CA VAL A 4 9.48 3.31 -2.53
C VAL A 4 9.56 4.56 -1.65
N TYR A 5 10.03 4.43 -0.41
CA TYR A 5 10.16 5.56 0.52
C TYR A 5 10.98 6.70 -0.10
N GLY A 6 10.43 7.92 -0.07
CA GLY A 6 11.07 9.11 -0.62
C GLY A 6 11.10 9.19 -2.14
N PHE A 7 10.42 8.29 -2.85
CA PHE A 7 10.34 8.37 -4.31
C PHE A 7 9.34 9.45 -4.75
N THR A 8 9.57 10.03 -5.92
CA THR A 8 8.53 10.77 -6.63
C THR A 8 7.50 9.79 -7.21
N VAL A 9 6.27 10.26 -7.45
CA VAL A 9 5.21 9.42 -8.04
C VAL A 9 5.66 8.78 -9.35
N ASN A 10 6.29 9.55 -10.24
CA ASN A 10 6.78 9.04 -11.52
C ASN A 10 7.86 7.95 -11.33
N LYS A 11 8.75 8.10 -10.35
CA LYS A 11 9.77 7.08 -10.06
C LYS A 11 9.15 5.81 -9.46
N ALA A 12 8.12 5.95 -8.63
CA ALA A 12 7.39 4.81 -8.06
C ALA A 12 6.62 4.03 -9.14
N ARG A 13 5.95 4.71 -10.07
CA ARG A 13 5.19 4.09 -11.19
C ARG A 13 6.04 3.27 -12.16
N VAL A 14 7.37 3.46 -12.18
CA VAL A 14 8.28 2.60 -12.96
C VAL A 14 8.43 1.21 -12.32
N LYS A 15 7.95 1.01 -11.09
CA LYS A 15 7.92 -0.29 -10.43
C LYS A 15 6.61 -1.01 -10.74
N ASP A 16 6.73 -2.18 -11.34
CA ASP A 16 5.60 -2.99 -11.79
C ASP A 16 4.60 -3.27 -10.65
N GLU A 17 5.09 -3.55 -9.43
CA GLU A 17 4.21 -3.80 -8.28
C GLU A 17 3.47 -2.53 -7.83
N PHE A 18 4.12 -1.36 -7.90
CA PHE A 18 3.46 -0.10 -7.56
C PHE A 18 2.38 0.26 -8.58
N ASP A 19 2.72 0.18 -9.88
CA ASP A 19 1.76 0.45 -10.97
C ASP A 19 0.55 -0.50 -10.87
N SER A 20 0.81 -1.79 -10.62
CA SER A 20 -0.26 -2.77 -10.42
C SER A 20 -1.19 -2.40 -9.26
N ILE A 21 -0.63 -2.01 -8.11
CA ILE A 21 -1.43 -1.62 -6.94
C ILE A 21 -2.22 -0.34 -7.22
N GLU A 22 -1.60 0.68 -7.84
CA GLU A 22 -2.29 1.93 -8.19
C GLU A 22 -3.51 1.66 -9.10
N ARG A 23 -3.33 0.84 -10.13
CA ARG A 23 -4.39 0.48 -11.08
C ARG A 23 -5.52 -0.33 -10.44
N ILE A 24 -5.18 -1.22 -9.51
CA ILE A 24 -6.14 -2.06 -8.80
C ILE A 24 -6.97 -1.23 -7.83
N LEU A 25 -6.34 -0.33 -7.05
CA LEU A 25 -7.04 0.50 -6.08
C LEU A 25 -7.97 1.52 -6.74
N GLY A 26 -7.52 2.15 -7.83
CA GLY A 26 -8.33 3.06 -8.63
C GLY A 26 -8.71 4.38 -7.95
N CYS A 27 -8.14 4.68 -6.78
CA CYS A 27 -8.45 5.86 -5.97
C CYS A 27 -7.51 7.06 -6.21
N GLY A 28 -6.51 6.93 -7.09
CA GLY A 28 -5.43 7.92 -7.21
C GLY A 28 -4.40 7.83 -6.08
N VAL A 29 -3.40 8.73 -6.11
CA VAL A 29 -2.24 8.76 -5.19
C VAL A 29 -2.02 10.15 -4.61
N ARG A 30 -1.46 10.22 -3.40
CA ARG A 30 -1.15 11.43 -2.62
C ARG A 30 -2.33 12.40 -2.57
N ASP A 31 -2.16 13.63 -3.05
CA ASP A 31 -3.17 14.69 -3.00
C ASP A 31 -4.43 14.35 -3.82
N ASN A 32 -4.31 13.44 -4.78
CA ASN A 32 -5.43 12.96 -5.60
C ASN A 32 -6.01 11.63 -5.09
N CYS A 33 -5.58 11.14 -3.93
CA CYS A 33 -6.08 9.90 -3.36
C CYS A 33 -7.44 10.13 -2.68
N ASP A 34 -8.50 9.55 -3.26
CA ASP A 34 -9.88 9.62 -2.76
C ASP A 34 -10.36 8.24 -2.28
N PRO A 35 -10.56 8.06 -0.96
CA PRO A 35 -11.08 6.81 -0.39
C PRO A 35 -12.44 6.36 -0.95
N GLU A 36 -13.34 7.27 -1.29
CA GLU A 36 -14.68 6.94 -1.82
C GLU A 36 -14.60 6.36 -3.24
N SER A 37 -13.54 6.70 -3.98
CA SER A 37 -13.26 6.15 -5.30
C SER A 37 -12.50 4.81 -5.26
N CYS A 38 -12.07 4.36 -4.08
CA CYS A 38 -11.35 3.10 -3.93
C CYS A 38 -12.26 1.91 -4.25
N ARG A 39 -11.75 0.95 -5.03
CA ARG A 39 -12.52 -0.25 -5.41
C ARG A 39 -12.73 -1.25 -4.26
N TYR A 40 -12.08 -1.04 -3.13
CA TYR A 40 -12.08 -1.96 -2.00
C TYR A 40 -12.32 -1.20 -0.71
N ASP A 41 -13.29 -1.65 0.09
CA ASP A 41 -13.55 -1.11 1.43
C ASP A 41 -12.45 -1.48 2.43
N ARG A 42 -11.77 -2.61 2.19
CA ARG A 42 -10.72 -3.15 3.06
C ARG A 42 -9.55 -3.69 2.25
N ILE A 43 -8.35 -3.32 2.68
CA ILE A 43 -7.08 -3.71 2.10
C ILE A 43 -6.28 -4.42 3.18
N LEU A 44 -5.96 -5.70 2.97
CA LEU A 44 -5.28 -6.53 3.95
C LEU A 44 -3.90 -6.90 3.44
N PHE A 45 -2.85 -6.58 4.20
CA PHE A 45 -1.50 -7.09 3.96
C PHE A 45 -1.34 -8.41 4.69
N ALA A 46 -1.24 -9.48 3.93
CA ALA A 46 -0.97 -10.82 4.43
C ALA A 46 0.38 -11.29 3.89
N SER A 47 1.28 -11.63 4.81
CA SER A 47 2.59 -12.19 4.54
C SER A 47 2.87 -13.30 5.57
N ASP A 48 3.95 -14.06 5.35
CA ASP A 48 4.35 -15.15 6.22
C ASP A 48 4.74 -14.67 7.62
N ALA A 49 4.62 -15.56 8.61
CA ALA A 49 4.89 -15.29 10.02
C ALA A 49 6.39 -15.23 10.37
N ASP A 50 7.25 -14.94 9.40
CA ASP A 50 8.69 -14.90 9.53
C ASP A 50 9.26 -13.47 9.42
N PRO A 51 10.56 -13.26 9.69
CA PRO A 51 11.17 -11.94 9.58
C PRO A 51 11.07 -11.31 8.17
N ASP A 52 11.03 -12.12 7.11
CA ASP A 52 10.96 -11.65 5.73
C ASP A 52 9.54 -11.17 5.38
N GLY A 53 8.51 -11.86 5.88
CA GLY A 53 7.13 -11.39 5.86
C GLY A 53 6.96 -10.05 6.58
N GLY A 54 7.68 -9.85 7.70
CA GLY A 54 7.78 -8.57 8.39
C GLY A 54 8.39 -7.46 7.53
N ASN A 55 9.47 -7.76 6.80
CA ASN A 55 10.11 -6.81 5.88
C ASN A 55 9.19 -6.41 4.71
N ILE A 56 8.41 -7.35 4.19
CA ILE A 56 7.40 -7.09 3.15
C ILE A 56 6.30 -6.16 3.69
N ASN A 57 5.77 -6.45 4.88
CA ASN A 57 4.75 -5.61 5.51
C ASN A 57 5.28 -4.18 5.74
N SER A 58 6.50 -4.04 6.24
CA SER A 58 7.12 -2.72 6.44
C SER A 58 7.19 -1.90 5.14
N SER A 59 7.56 -2.55 4.03
CA SER A 59 7.62 -1.90 2.71
C SER A 59 6.24 -1.45 2.22
N LEU A 60 5.21 -2.29 2.38
CA LEU A 60 3.82 -1.95 2.04
C LEU A 60 3.26 -0.84 2.92
N ILE A 61 3.48 -0.92 4.23
CA ILE A 61 3.05 0.11 5.19
C ILE A 61 3.68 1.46 4.82
N SER A 62 4.99 1.49 4.54
CA SER A 62 5.66 2.71 4.12
C SER A 62 5.07 3.28 2.83
N MET A 63 4.76 2.42 1.84
CA MET A 63 4.14 2.84 0.59
C MET A 63 2.75 3.45 0.83
N PHE A 64 1.91 2.80 1.64
CA PHE A 64 0.56 3.28 1.91
C PHE A 64 0.54 4.54 2.78
N LEU A 65 1.47 4.70 3.71
CA LEU A 65 1.59 5.92 4.51
C LEU A 65 2.03 7.15 3.70
N ASP A 66 2.81 6.98 2.63
CA ASP A 66 3.23 8.06 1.73
C ASP A 66 2.18 8.30 0.62
N PHE A 67 1.91 7.28 -0.20
CA PHE A 67 1.14 7.44 -1.43
C PHE A 67 -0.38 7.30 -1.24
N TYR A 68 -0.84 6.64 -0.18
CA TYR A 68 -2.26 6.33 0.04
C TYR A 68 -2.74 6.72 1.45
N ARG A 69 -2.15 7.79 2.01
CA ARG A 69 -2.43 8.24 3.38
C ARG A 69 -3.92 8.43 3.68
N PRO A 70 -4.76 8.92 2.75
CA PRO A 70 -6.22 8.99 2.97
C PRO A 70 -6.86 7.64 3.27
N LEU A 71 -6.47 6.55 2.59
CA LEU A 71 -6.99 5.20 2.86
C LEU A 71 -6.64 4.72 4.28
N VAL A 72 -5.41 5.01 4.72
CA VAL A 72 -4.96 4.68 6.09
C VAL A 72 -5.80 5.45 7.12
N LYS A 73 -6.01 6.75 6.90
CA LYS A 73 -6.83 7.59 7.79
C LYS A 73 -8.30 7.17 7.82
N ALA A 74 -8.83 6.68 6.70
CA ALA A 74 -10.18 6.14 6.60
C ALA A 74 -10.35 4.78 7.29
N GLY A 75 -9.26 4.18 7.81
CA GLY A 75 -9.32 2.88 8.48
C GLY A 75 -9.53 1.71 7.51
N MET A 76 -9.12 1.86 6.26
CA MET A 76 -9.31 0.84 5.22
C MET A 76 -8.14 -0.14 5.11
N VAL A 77 -6.99 0.17 5.71
CA VAL A 77 -5.74 -0.61 5.56
C VAL A 77 -5.46 -1.40 6.84
N TYR A 78 -5.23 -2.70 6.67
CA TYR A 78 -5.03 -3.67 7.75
C TYR A 78 -3.78 -4.51 7.48
N VAL A 79 -3.10 -4.93 8.54
CA VAL A 79 -2.03 -5.93 8.48
C VAL A 79 -2.53 -7.16 9.22
N THR A 80 -2.49 -8.31 8.56
CA THR A 80 -2.90 -9.56 9.20
C THR A 80 -1.84 -10.01 10.19
N LEU A 81 -2.27 -10.59 11.30
CA LEU A 81 -1.40 -11.32 12.21
C LEU A 81 -1.58 -12.82 11.91
N PRO A 82 -0.69 -13.47 11.14
CA PRO A 82 -0.79 -14.90 10.89
C PRO A 82 -0.65 -15.67 12.21
N PRO A 83 -1.30 -16.85 12.34
CA PRO A 83 -1.07 -17.74 13.47
C PRO A 83 0.39 -18.24 13.46
N LEU A 84 0.95 -18.49 14.65
CA LEU A 84 2.25 -19.13 14.83
C LEU A 84 2.20 -20.62 14.48
#